data_AF-A0A6C0JSU6-F1
#
_entry.id   AF-A0A6C0JSU6-F1
#
_cell.length_a   1.000
_cell.length_b   1.000
_cell.length_c   1.000
_cell.angle_alpha   90.00
_cell.angle_beta   90.00
_cell.angle_gamma   90.00
#
_symmetry.space_group_name_H-M   'P 1'
#
loop_
_entity.id
_entity.type
_entity.pdbx_description
1 polymer ?
#
loop_
_entity_poly.entity_id
_entity_poly.type
_entity_poly.pdbx_seq_one_letter_code
_entity_poly.pdbx_strand_id
1 'polypeptide(L)'
;MSSHKLYFRYGTMNSSKTMNLLMVAHNYEQQNKKIIMIKPNIDVRFGEDYITSRTGMKRKADFVLHSFERIPTSYGNDIDCVLVDEAQFLTSDQVEDLRVLSLKTPVICYGLRTDYRSILFPGAKRLMELADSIEEIKTICTYCSKKSIINMKCINGVVIKSGDGSPDLGCEEKYLPVCWKCWHDKEEPRPLDGYFKMLNTTVKRRDHDNLPTETKLDIPLFTSREDDTPDYIDDSQHDPSITKEQLDTEIEEYQREGGKNFQFEGWSK
;
A
#
# COMPACT_ATOMS: atom_id res chain seq x y z
N MET A 1 -18.92 -21.37 -26.53
CA MET A 1 -19.20 -20.47 -25.38
C MET A 1 -17.88 -19.82 -25.00
N SER A 2 -17.83 -18.49 -24.87
CA SER A 2 -16.63 -17.82 -24.35
C SER A 2 -16.43 -18.29 -22.91
N SER A 3 -15.26 -18.85 -22.58
CA SER A 3 -14.95 -19.12 -21.18
C SER A 3 -14.85 -17.79 -20.43
N HIS A 4 -15.27 -17.80 -19.17
CA HIS A 4 -14.95 -16.69 -18.28
C HIS A 4 -13.44 -16.66 -18.02
N LYS A 5 -12.97 -15.55 -17.46
CA LYS A 5 -11.53 -15.27 -17.29
C LYS A 5 -11.17 -15.03 -15.84
N LEU A 6 -9.97 -15.44 -15.47
CA LEU A 6 -9.28 -15.03 -14.26
C LEU A 6 -8.40 -13.80 -14.57
N TYR A 7 -8.65 -12.69 -13.90
CA TYR A 7 -7.91 -11.44 -14.03
C TYR A 7 -7.05 -11.22 -12.78
N PHE A 8 -5.80 -10.84 -12.95
CA PHE A 8 -4.95 -10.34 -11.87
C PHE A 8 -4.56 -8.87 -12.11
N ARG A 9 -5.16 -7.98 -11.33
CA ARG A 9 -4.90 -6.54 -11.32
C ARG A 9 -3.97 -6.19 -10.16
N TYR A 10 -2.70 -5.95 -10.47
CA TYR A 10 -1.70 -5.67 -9.45
C TYR A 10 -1.23 -4.22 -9.47
N GLY A 11 -0.65 -3.76 -8.38
CA GLY A 11 -0.03 -2.43 -8.31
C GLY A 11 0.63 -2.18 -6.96
N THR A 12 1.48 -1.17 -6.85
CA THR A 12 2.08 -0.81 -5.55
C THR A 12 1.02 -0.30 -4.56
N MET A 13 1.39 -0.15 -3.30
CA MET A 13 0.56 0.59 -2.34
C MET A 13 0.24 1.97 -2.91
N ASN A 14 -0.92 2.50 -2.54
CA ASN A 14 -1.46 3.74 -3.08
C ASN A 14 -1.83 3.73 -4.57
N SER A 15 -1.94 2.54 -5.20
CA SER A 15 -2.39 2.39 -6.59
C SER A 15 -3.90 2.32 -6.77
N SER A 16 -4.71 2.69 -5.77
CA SER A 16 -6.19 2.66 -5.87
C SER A 16 -6.80 1.29 -6.25
N LYS A 17 -6.14 0.17 -5.90
CA LYS A 17 -6.65 -1.20 -6.13
C LYS A 17 -8.04 -1.42 -5.53
N THR A 18 -8.17 -1.24 -4.22
CA THR A 18 -9.44 -1.41 -3.50
C THR A 18 -10.52 -0.47 -4.02
N MET A 19 -10.16 0.75 -4.44
CA MET A 19 -11.12 1.66 -5.09
C MET A 19 -11.62 1.10 -6.42
N ASN A 20 -10.72 0.63 -7.29
CA ASN A 20 -11.10 0.00 -8.56
C ASN A 20 -12.01 -1.21 -8.32
N LEU A 21 -11.68 -2.04 -7.33
CA LEU A 21 -12.49 -3.18 -6.92
C LEU A 21 -13.90 -2.74 -6.51
N LEU A 22 -14.02 -1.76 -5.62
CA LEU A 22 -15.31 -1.25 -5.15
C LEU A 22 -16.13 -0.59 -6.29
N MET A 23 -15.48 0.10 -7.22
CA MET A 23 -16.15 0.63 -8.40
C MET A 23 -16.68 -0.49 -9.31
N VAL A 24 -15.92 -1.56 -9.51
CA VAL A 24 -16.39 -2.73 -10.26
C VAL A 24 -17.59 -3.36 -9.54
N ALA A 25 -17.50 -3.56 -8.23
CA ALA A 25 -18.61 -4.09 -7.43
C ALA A 25 -19.89 -3.26 -7.63
N HIS A 26 -19.78 -1.94 -7.47
CA HIS A 26 -20.88 -1.01 -7.66
C HIS A 26 -21.51 -1.12 -9.06
N ASN A 27 -20.69 -1.21 -10.12
CA ASN A 27 -21.18 -1.31 -11.50
C ASN A 27 -21.98 -2.60 -11.76
N TYR A 28 -21.58 -3.71 -11.16
CA TYR A 28 -22.35 -4.96 -11.23
C TYR A 28 -23.68 -4.83 -10.47
N GLU A 29 -23.63 -4.31 -9.24
CA GLU A 29 -24.82 -4.15 -8.40
C GLU A 29 -25.86 -3.20 -9.02
N GLN A 30 -25.42 -2.12 -9.67
CA GLN A 30 -26.30 -1.20 -10.41
C GLN A 30 -27.07 -1.90 -11.56
N GLN A 31 -26.55 -3.02 -12.06
CA GLN A 31 -27.20 -3.83 -13.10
C GLN A 31 -28.00 -5.01 -12.50
N ASN A 32 -28.23 -5.03 -11.19
CA ASN A 32 -28.82 -6.15 -10.45
C ASN A 32 -28.06 -7.48 -10.62
N LYS A 33 -26.75 -7.40 -10.88
CA LYS A 33 -25.88 -8.58 -10.96
C LYS A 33 -25.38 -9.00 -9.59
N LYS A 34 -25.32 -10.30 -9.36
CA LYS A 34 -24.87 -10.91 -8.11
C LYS A 34 -23.36 -11.02 -8.11
N ILE A 35 -22.72 -10.50 -7.07
CA ILE A 35 -21.27 -10.58 -6.90
C ILE A 35 -20.91 -11.23 -5.57
N ILE A 36 -19.70 -11.77 -5.51
CA ILE A 36 -19.07 -12.21 -4.27
C ILE A 36 -17.79 -11.40 -4.08
N MET A 37 -17.62 -10.79 -2.91
CA MET A 37 -16.37 -10.19 -2.47
C MET A 37 -15.64 -11.07 -1.46
N ILE A 38 -14.35 -11.29 -1.71
CA ILE A 38 -13.47 -12.08 -0.84
C ILE A 38 -12.31 -11.20 -0.39
N LYS A 39 -11.91 -11.34 0.87
CA LYS A 39 -10.63 -10.85 1.38
C LYS A 39 -9.95 -11.92 2.24
N PRO A 40 -8.61 -11.94 2.34
CA PRO A 40 -7.91 -12.81 3.26
C PRO A 40 -8.08 -12.31 4.71
N ASN A 41 -8.12 -13.23 5.68
CA ASN A 41 -8.28 -12.90 7.10
C ASN A 41 -7.13 -12.08 7.68
N ILE A 42 -5.93 -12.18 7.07
CA ILE A 42 -4.76 -11.42 7.50
C ILE A 42 -4.95 -9.92 7.27
N ASP A 43 -5.81 -9.51 6.33
CA ASP A 43 -6.05 -8.09 6.09
C ASP A 43 -7.04 -7.51 7.11
N VAL A 44 -6.52 -7.02 8.23
CA VAL A 44 -7.31 -6.38 9.30
C VAL A 44 -7.18 -4.85 9.33
N ARG A 45 -6.53 -4.23 8.33
CA ARG A 45 -6.13 -2.80 8.35
C ARG A 45 -7.29 -1.83 8.57
N PHE A 46 -8.50 -2.19 8.14
CA PHE A 46 -9.69 -1.32 8.23
C PHE A 46 -10.91 -2.06 8.80
N GLY A 47 -10.68 -3.04 9.67
CA GLY A 47 -11.69 -3.93 10.22
C GLY A 47 -11.60 -5.35 9.63
N GLU A 48 -12.09 -6.32 10.40
CA GLU A 48 -11.96 -7.75 10.07
C GLU A 48 -12.76 -8.11 8.81
N ASP A 49 -13.99 -7.62 8.69
CA ASP A 49 -14.94 -8.03 7.66
C ASP A 49 -15.18 -6.98 6.55
N TYR A 50 -14.51 -5.83 6.57
CA TYR A 50 -14.67 -4.78 5.56
C TYR A 50 -13.51 -4.70 4.57
N ILE A 51 -13.86 -4.45 3.31
CA ILE A 51 -12.96 -4.00 2.25
C ILE A 51 -13.11 -2.49 2.15
N THR A 52 -12.06 -1.76 2.52
CA THR A 52 -12.11 -0.29 2.66
C THR A 52 -11.01 0.34 1.81
N SER A 53 -11.41 1.25 0.93
CA SER A 53 -10.49 2.10 0.17
C SER A 53 -9.98 3.26 1.02
N ARG A 54 -8.86 3.84 0.60
CA ARG A 54 -8.25 5.01 1.24
C ARG A 54 -9.16 6.25 1.28
N THR A 55 -10.09 6.40 0.34
CA THR A 55 -11.00 7.55 0.32
C THR A 55 -12.25 7.33 1.18
N GLY A 56 -12.28 6.26 1.97
CA GLY A 56 -13.37 5.94 2.89
C GLY A 56 -14.53 5.15 2.29
N MET A 57 -14.54 4.87 0.97
CA MET A 57 -15.51 3.92 0.41
C MET A 57 -15.22 2.53 0.97
N LYS A 58 -16.25 1.86 1.48
CA LYS A 58 -16.14 0.52 2.05
C LYS A 58 -17.34 -0.34 1.69
N ARG A 59 -17.12 -1.65 1.56
CA ARG A 59 -18.15 -2.69 1.41
C ARG A 59 -17.78 -3.86 2.30
N LYS A 60 -18.78 -4.51 2.89
CA LYS A 60 -18.57 -5.73 3.67
C LYS A 60 -18.14 -6.86 2.71
N ALA A 61 -17.12 -7.62 3.09
CA ALA A 61 -16.74 -8.82 2.36
C ALA A 61 -17.80 -9.91 2.59
N ASP A 62 -18.14 -10.63 1.53
CA ASP A 62 -19.04 -11.78 1.61
C ASP A 62 -18.29 -12.98 2.26
N PHE A 63 -16.97 -13.06 2.05
CA PHE A 63 -16.10 -14.04 2.69
C PHE A 63 -14.79 -13.41 3.19
N VAL A 64 -14.44 -13.76 4.42
CA VAL A 64 -13.11 -13.55 5.00
C VAL A 64 -12.42 -14.90 5.05
N LEU A 65 -11.39 -15.07 4.22
CA LEU A 65 -10.81 -16.38 3.94
C LEU A 65 -9.56 -16.61 4.80
N HIS A 66 -9.56 -17.67 5.60
CA HIS A 66 -8.38 -18.11 6.34
C HIS A 66 -7.45 -18.95 5.47
N SER A 67 -6.15 -18.98 5.77
CA SER A 67 -5.14 -19.67 4.95
C SER A 67 -5.36 -21.19 4.82
N PHE A 68 -6.03 -21.82 5.79
CA PHE A 68 -6.35 -23.26 5.76
C PHE A 68 -7.66 -23.58 5.05
N GLU A 69 -8.46 -22.57 4.70
CA GLU A 69 -9.75 -22.75 4.04
C GLU A 69 -9.60 -22.87 2.52
N ARG A 70 -10.51 -23.63 1.93
CA ARG A 70 -10.70 -23.73 0.47
C ARG A 70 -11.88 -22.87 0.06
N ILE A 71 -11.84 -22.35 -1.17
CA ILE A 71 -12.95 -21.55 -1.70
C ILE A 71 -13.95 -22.51 -2.35
N PRO A 72 -15.22 -22.57 -1.89
CA PRO A 72 -16.17 -23.52 -2.43
C PRO A 72 -16.47 -23.23 -3.91
N THR A 73 -16.12 -24.17 -4.78
CA THR A 73 -16.26 -24.02 -6.24
C THR A 73 -17.70 -24.16 -6.73
N SER A 74 -18.65 -24.45 -5.83
CA SER A 74 -20.09 -24.49 -6.09
C SER A 74 -20.70 -23.10 -6.32
N TYR A 75 -20.09 -22.02 -5.83
CA TYR A 75 -20.63 -20.66 -5.87
C TYR A 75 -20.75 -20.01 -7.27
N GLY A 76 -20.42 -20.70 -8.37
CA GLY A 76 -20.32 -20.06 -9.69
C GLY A 76 -21.59 -20.05 -10.56
N ASN A 77 -22.65 -20.80 -10.24
CA ASN A 77 -23.76 -20.97 -11.19
C ASN A 77 -24.72 -19.77 -11.25
N ASP A 78 -24.85 -19.01 -10.17
CA ASP A 78 -25.77 -17.87 -10.05
C ASP A 78 -25.03 -16.55 -9.71
N ILE A 79 -23.72 -16.50 -9.92
CA ILE A 79 -22.87 -15.35 -9.58
C ILE A 79 -22.28 -14.77 -10.86
N ASP A 80 -22.44 -13.47 -11.04
CA ASP A 80 -21.98 -12.74 -12.23
C ASP A 80 -20.51 -12.32 -12.14
N CYS A 81 -19.95 -12.22 -10.93
CA CYS A 81 -18.52 -11.95 -10.73
C CYS A 81 -18.04 -12.29 -9.32
N VAL A 82 -16.81 -12.79 -9.22
CA VAL A 82 -16.07 -12.87 -7.96
C VAL A 82 -14.98 -11.79 -7.95
N LEU A 83 -14.92 -11.01 -6.88
CA LEU A 83 -13.95 -9.94 -6.66
C LEU A 83 -13.12 -10.28 -5.42
N VAL A 84 -11.80 -10.23 -5.54
CA VAL A 84 -10.88 -10.61 -4.44
C VAL A 84 -9.95 -9.45 -4.16
N ASP A 85 -9.94 -8.93 -2.93
CA ASP A 85 -8.95 -7.94 -2.48
C ASP A 85 -7.76 -8.60 -1.80
N GLU A 86 -6.61 -7.91 -1.80
CA GLU A 86 -5.35 -8.35 -1.22
C GLU A 86 -4.94 -9.80 -1.55
N ALA A 87 -5.19 -10.19 -2.81
CA ALA A 87 -5.05 -11.56 -3.29
C ALA A 87 -3.61 -12.11 -3.21
N GLN A 88 -2.61 -11.26 -2.98
CA GLN A 88 -1.24 -11.71 -2.74
C GLN A 88 -1.09 -12.56 -1.48
N PHE A 89 -2.00 -12.41 -0.51
CA PHE A 89 -1.98 -13.17 0.74
C PHE A 89 -2.75 -14.49 0.65
N LEU A 90 -3.33 -14.82 -0.50
CA LEU A 90 -3.92 -16.13 -0.73
C LEU A 90 -2.83 -17.21 -0.81
N THR A 91 -3.19 -18.43 -0.41
CA THR A 91 -2.35 -19.60 -0.67
C THR A 91 -2.44 -20.02 -2.13
N SER A 92 -1.49 -20.84 -2.59
CA SER A 92 -1.52 -21.36 -3.96
C SER A 92 -2.79 -22.18 -4.24
N ASP A 93 -3.22 -22.99 -3.28
CA ASP A 93 -4.45 -23.79 -3.38
C ASP A 93 -5.71 -22.94 -3.51
N GLN A 94 -5.77 -21.81 -2.80
CA GLN A 94 -6.90 -20.87 -2.93
C GLN A 94 -6.92 -20.21 -4.31
N VAL A 95 -5.76 -19.93 -4.89
CA VAL A 95 -5.68 -19.42 -6.26
C VAL A 95 -6.12 -20.49 -7.28
N GLU A 96 -5.84 -21.78 -7.04
CA GLU A 96 -6.39 -22.87 -7.86
C GLU A 96 -7.92 -22.92 -7.78
N ASP A 97 -8.49 -22.75 -6.59
CA ASP A 97 -9.95 -22.72 -6.43
C ASP A 97 -10.57 -21.56 -7.23
N LEU A 98 -9.92 -20.39 -7.23
CA LEU A 98 -10.33 -19.25 -8.07
C LEU A 98 -10.24 -19.56 -9.56
N ARG A 99 -9.22 -20.31 -10.01
CA ARG A 99 -9.10 -20.76 -11.40
C ARG A 99 -10.20 -21.76 -11.77
N VAL A 100 -10.61 -22.63 -10.87
CA VAL A 100 -11.76 -23.53 -11.10
C VAL A 100 -13.07 -22.73 -11.15
N LEU A 101 -13.24 -21.77 -10.24
CA LEU A 101 -14.39 -20.85 -10.26
C LEU A 101 -14.47 -20.04 -11.56
N SER A 102 -13.34 -19.67 -12.15
CA SER A 102 -13.29 -18.92 -13.41
C SER A 102 -13.78 -19.71 -14.62
N LEU A 103 -14.12 -21.00 -14.47
CA LEU A 103 -14.85 -21.76 -15.50
C LEU A 103 -16.34 -21.34 -15.54
N LYS A 104 -16.88 -20.82 -14.45
CA LYS A 104 -18.32 -20.54 -14.26
C LYS A 104 -18.65 -19.04 -14.28
N THR A 105 -17.76 -18.20 -13.76
CA THR A 105 -17.99 -16.75 -13.58
C THR A 105 -16.66 -16.00 -13.69
N PRO A 106 -16.61 -14.72 -14.13
CA PRO A 106 -15.35 -13.98 -14.13
C PRO A 106 -14.83 -13.79 -12.69
N VAL A 107 -13.52 -13.91 -12.53
CA VAL A 107 -12.84 -13.71 -11.24
C VAL A 107 -11.82 -12.60 -11.41
N ILE A 108 -11.91 -11.55 -10.58
CA ILE A 108 -10.99 -10.41 -10.63
C ILE A 108 -10.28 -10.27 -9.29
N CYS A 109 -8.99 -10.56 -9.31
CA CYS A 109 -8.11 -10.47 -8.15
C CYS A 109 -7.33 -9.15 -8.16
N TYR A 110 -7.32 -8.47 -7.03
CA TYR A 110 -6.52 -7.28 -6.78
C TYR A 110 -5.46 -7.59 -5.75
N GLY A 111 -4.22 -7.17 -5.98
CA GLY A 111 -3.16 -7.39 -5.00
C GLY A 111 -1.82 -6.75 -5.30
N LEU A 112 -0.86 -6.97 -4.41
CA LEU A 112 0.53 -6.67 -4.66
C LEU A 112 1.19 -7.79 -5.48
N ARG A 113 2.23 -7.46 -6.22
CA ARG A 113 3.05 -8.48 -6.90
C ARG A 113 4.15 -8.99 -5.96
N THR A 114 4.96 -8.06 -5.46
CA THR A 114 6.13 -8.35 -4.63
C THR A 114 6.05 -7.67 -3.28
N ASP A 115 6.77 -8.22 -2.32
CA ASP A 115 7.08 -7.57 -1.06
C ASP A 115 8.08 -6.42 -1.25
N TYR A 116 8.54 -5.84 -0.13
CA TYR A 116 9.49 -4.73 -0.11
C TYR A 116 10.91 -5.09 -0.55
N ARG A 117 11.22 -6.38 -0.60
CA ARG A 117 12.51 -6.95 -1.05
C ARG A 117 12.47 -7.25 -2.55
N SER A 118 11.37 -6.92 -3.23
CA SER A 118 11.10 -7.29 -4.62
C SER A 118 10.94 -8.80 -4.86
N ILE A 119 10.55 -9.56 -3.83
CA ILE A 119 10.27 -10.99 -3.94
C ILE A 119 8.76 -11.19 -4.12
N LEU A 120 8.36 -12.05 -5.06
CA LEU A 120 6.94 -12.35 -5.30
C LEU A 120 6.27 -12.91 -4.05
N PHE A 121 5.08 -12.40 -3.75
CA PHE A 121 4.20 -13.06 -2.79
C PHE A 121 3.72 -14.41 -3.35
N PRO A 122 3.52 -15.44 -2.51
CA PRO A 122 3.07 -16.77 -2.98
C PRO A 122 1.76 -16.75 -3.77
N GLY A 123 0.72 -16.05 -3.27
CA GLY A 123 -0.55 -15.93 -3.97
C GLY A 123 -0.43 -15.16 -5.29
N ALA A 124 0.34 -14.07 -5.28
CA ALA A 124 0.63 -13.29 -6.48
C ALA A 124 1.41 -14.10 -7.53
N LYS A 125 2.39 -14.90 -7.11
CA LYS A 125 3.14 -15.80 -7.98
C LYS A 125 2.18 -16.78 -8.68
N ARG A 126 1.30 -17.44 -7.92
CA ARG A 126 0.35 -18.39 -8.52
C ARG A 126 -0.65 -17.70 -9.45
N LEU A 127 -1.11 -16.50 -9.11
CA LEU A 127 -1.97 -15.69 -9.99
C LEU A 127 -1.25 -15.32 -11.30
N MET A 128 0.04 -15.02 -11.26
CA MET A 128 0.82 -14.74 -12.46
C MET A 128 0.99 -15.95 -13.38
N GLU A 129 0.99 -17.17 -12.82
CA GLU A 129 1.07 -18.40 -13.58
C GLU A 129 -0.28 -18.78 -14.23
N LEU A 130 -1.39 -18.39 -13.60
CA LEU A 130 -2.74 -18.88 -13.95
C LEU A 130 -3.69 -17.85 -14.57
N ALA A 131 -3.49 -16.55 -14.38
CA ALA A 131 -4.45 -15.55 -14.84
C ALA A 131 -4.46 -15.45 -16.38
N ASP A 132 -5.65 -15.32 -16.96
CA ASP A 132 -5.83 -15.11 -18.40
C ASP A 132 -5.51 -13.66 -18.81
N SER A 133 -5.57 -12.71 -17.85
CA SER A 133 -5.17 -11.31 -18.02
C SER A 133 -4.42 -10.82 -16.78
N ILE A 134 -3.28 -10.16 -17.00
CA ILE A 134 -2.48 -9.53 -15.95
C ILE A 134 -2.38 -8.04 -16.27
N GLU A 135 -2.87 -7.20 -15.37
CA GLU A 135 -3.01 -5.75 -15.57
C GLU A 135 -2.32 -5.00 -14.43
N GLU A 136 -1.45 -4.04 -14.78
CA GLU A 136 -0.79 -3.18 -13.81
C GLU A 136 -1.58 -1.88 -13.59
N ILE A 137 -2.04 -1.65 -12.36
CA ILE A 137 -2.56 -0.36 -11.92
C ILE A 137 -1.37 0.52 -11.50
N LYS A 138 -1.07 1.50 -12.35
CA LYS A 138 0.13 2.34 -12.24
C LYS A 138 0.01 3.37 -11.12
N THR A 139 1.14 3.65 -10.48
CA THR A 139 1.31 4.72 -9.48
C THR A 139 2.62 5.46 -9.76
N ILE A 140 2.72 6.70 -9.28
CA ILE A 140 3.91 7.53 -9.41
C ILE A 140 4.82 7.28 -8.20
N CYS A 141 6.13 7.25 -8.43
CA CYS A 141 7.13 7.13 -7.38
C CYS A 141 7.05 8.32 -6.42
N THR A 142 7.14 8.06 -5.10
CA THR A 142 7.13 9.12 -4.08
C THR A 142 8.26 10.15 -4.27
N TYR A 143 9.39 9.76 -4.83
CA TYR A 143 10.59 10.60 -4.93
C TYR A 143 10.82 11.23 -6.31
N CYS A 144 10.09 10.80 -7.34
CA CYS A 144 10.30 11.27 -8.71
C CYS A 144 9.07 11.02 -9.57
N SER A 145 9.01 11.60 -10.77
CA SER A 145 7.85 11.44 -11.66
C SER A 145 7.83 10.12 -12.46
N LYS A 146 8.64 9.12 -12.08
CA LYS A 146 8.67 7.81 -12.75
C LYS A 146 7.62 6.86 -12.18
N LYS A 147 7.25 5.84 -12.96
CA LYS A 147 6.35 4.77 -12.52
C LYS A 147 6.94 4.03 -11.30
N SER A 148 6.14 3.89 -10.25
CA SER A 148 6.42 3.04 -9.10
C SER A 148 6.29 1.57 -9.47
N ILE A 149 7.20 0.73 -8.96
CA ILE A 149 7.18 -0.72 -9.16
C ILE A 149 7.47 -1.52 -7.87
N ILE A 150 7.90 -0.86 -6.79
CA ILE A 150 8.26 -1.50 -5.50
C ILE A 150 7.62 -0.72 -4.36
N ASN A 151 7.25 -1.44 -3.30
CA ASN A 151 6.84 -0.86 -2.01
C ASN A 151 8.05 -0.79 -1.09
N MET A 152 8.73 0.35 -1.03
CA MET A 152 9.87 0.54 -0.15
C MET A 152 9.42 0.56 1.31
N LYS A 153 9.94 -0.36 2.12
CA LYS A 153 9.68 -0.40 3.56
C LYS A 153 10.58 0.58 4.29
N CYS A 154 9.99 1.35 5.19
CA CYS A 154 10.64 2.38 5.99
C CYS A 154 10.23 2.19 7.45
N ILE A 155 11.18 2.08 8.36
CA ILE A 155 10.93 2.02 9.79
C ILE A 155 11.84 3.06 10.45
N ASN A 156 11.28 3.94 11.28
CA ASN A 156 12.03 4.95 12.03
C ASN A 156 13.02 5.77 11.18
N GLY A 157 12.63 6.15 9.96
CA GLY A 157 13.52 6.93 9.08
C GLY A 157 14.61 6.11 8.40
N VAL A 158 14.54 4.77 8.40
CA VAL A 158 15.52 3.90 7.75
C VAL A 158 14.85 3.03 6.69
N VAL A 159 15.46 2.95 5.51
CA VAL A 159 15.01 2.05 4.44
C VAL A 159 15.38 0.60 4.77
N ILE A 160 14.39 -0.29 4.78
CA ILE A 160 14.58 -1.71 5.05
C ILE A 160 14.56 -2.47 3.72
N LYS A 161 15.68 -3.12 3.36
CA LYS A 161 15.83 -3.89 2.11
C LYS A 161 15.96 -5.41 2.33
N SER A 162 16.17 -5.84 3.56
CA SER A 162 16.34 -7.24 3.96
C SER A 162 15.42 -7.61 5.12
N GLY A 163 15.22 -8.91 5.34
CA GLY A 163 14.37 -9.46 6.38
C GLY A 163 13.78 -10.81 5.97
N ASP A 164 12.96 -11.40 6.83
CA ASP A 164 12.36 -12.73 6.64
C ASP A 164 11.26 -12.76 5.56
N GLY A 165 10.60 -11.62 5.31
CA GLY A 165 9.49 -11.53 4.37
C GLY A 165 8.13 -11.85 4.96
N SER A 166 8.06 -11.94 6.28
CA SER A 166 6.79 -12.10 6.98
C SER A 166 5.85 -10.97 6.56
N PRO A 167 4.56 -11.29 6.27
CA PRO A 167 3.57 -10.26 5.96
C PRO A 167 3.52 -9.23 7.08
N ASP A 168 3.93 -7.99 6.78
CA ASP A 168 3.84 -6.87 7.72
C ASP A 168 2.75 -5.93 7.23
N LEU A 169 1.65 -5.92 8.00
CA LEU A 169 0.52 -5.05 7.80
C LEU A 169 0.93 -3.62 8.14
N GLY A 170 0.94 -2.78 7.12
CA GLY A 170 1.18 -1.35 7.23
C GLY A 170 0.73 -0.64 5.97
N CYS A 171 0.48 0.66 6.08
CA CYS A 171 0.10 1.55 5.00
C CYS A 171 1.24 2.54 4.72
N GLU A 172 0.95 3.84 4.66
CA GLU A 172 1.89 4.89 4.25
C GLU A 172 2.91 5.25 5.33
N GLU A 173 2.60 4.90 6.59
CA GLU A 173 3.50 5.04 7.72
C GLU A 173 4.71 4.11 7.65
N LYS A 174 4.62 3.01 6.88
CA LYS A 174 5.70 2.04 6.69
C LYS A 174 6.12 1.85 5.24
N TYR A 175 5.25 2.10 4.26
CA TYR A 175 5.50 1.73 2.87
C TYR A 175 5.30 2.88 1.89
N LEU A 176 6.31 3.10 1.06
CA LEU A 176 6.31 4.12 0.02
C LEU A 176 6.39 3.48 -1.38
N PRO A 177 5.48 3.81 -2.31
CA PRO A 177 5.57 3.35 -3.70
C PRO A 177 6.73 4.05 -4.42
N VAL A 178 7.72 3.29 -4.90
CA VAL A 178 8.93 3.83 -5.54
C VAL A 178 9.30 3.12 -6.84
N CYS A 179 10.04 3.82 -7.71
CA CYS A 179 10.67 3.22 -8.88
C CYS A 179 11.96 2.47 -8.49
N TRP A 180 12.48 1.63 -9.39
CA TRP A 180 13.71 0.86 -9.15
C TRP A 180 14.89 1.73 -8.70
N LYS A 181 15.13 2.84 -9.40
CA LYS A 181 16.24 3.76 -9.09
C LYS A 181 16.13 4.29 -7.66
N CYS A 182 14.95 4.76 -7.25
CA CYS A 182 14.76 5.29 -5.90
C CYS A 182 14.83 4.19 -4.83
N TRP A 183 14.35 2.98 -5.10
CA TRP A 183 14.52 1.84 -4.18
C TRP A 183 16.00 1.47 -3.99
N HIS A 184 16.78 1.50 -5.07
CA HIS A 184 18.20 1.21 -5.04
C HIS A 184 19.01 2.30 -4.33
N ASP A 185 18.84 3.56 -4.75
CA ASP A 185 19.72 4.68 -4.38
C ASP A 185 19.36 5.34 -3.04
N LYS A 186 18.14 5.15 -2.50
CA LYS A 186 17.75 5.75 -1.22
C LYS A 186 18.18 4.88 -0.05
N GLU A 187 18.79 5.52 0.93
CA GLU A 187 19.18 4.95 2.22
C GLU A 187 18.31 5.50 3.37
N GLU A 188 17.85 6.74 3.22
CA GLU A 188 16.90 7.39 4.11
C GLU A 188 15.60 7.75 3.36
N PRO A 189 14.42 7.48 3.95
CA PRO A 189 13.19 7.98 3.45
C PRO A 189 13.08 9.44 3.85
N ARG A 190 13.57 10.38 3.02
CA ARG A 190 13.10 11.76 3.15
C ARG A 190 11.63 11.75 2.72
N PRO A 191 10.65 11.93 3.61
CA PRO A 191 9.37 12.34 3.10
C PRO A 191 9.61 13.69 2.44
N LEU A 192 8.97 13.95 1.30
CA LEU A 192 8.72 15.36 1.00
C LEU A 192 8.05 15.90 2.27
N ASP A 193 8.63 16.88 2.96
CA ASP A 193 8.13 17.41 4.25
C ASP A 193 6.64 17.85 4.18
N GLY A 194 6.05 17.92 2.97
CA GLY A 194 4.61 18.08 2.74
C GLY A 194 3.74 16.81 2.73
N TYR A 195 4.26 15.62 2.40
CA TYR A 195 3.41 14.43 2.18
C TYR A 195 2.78 13.89 3.47
N PHE A 196 3.55 13.76 4.56
CA PHE A 196 2.99 13.36 5.86
C PHE A 196 2.20 14.48 6.55
N LYS A 197 2.56 15.75 6.31
CA LYS A 197 1.86 16.91 6.86
C LYS A 197 0.42 17.01 6.32
N MET A 198 0.22 16.63 5.05
CA MET A 198 -1.07 16.63 4.37
C MET A 198 -1.98 15.45 4.76
N LEU A 199 -1.41 14.28 5.04
CA LEU A 199 -2.18 13.10 5.50
C LEU A 199 -2.70 13.28 6.95
N ASN A 200 -1.90 13.90 7.82
CA ASN A 200 -2.29 14.16 9.21
C ASN A 200 -3.20 15.39 9.39
N THR A 201 -3.49 16.17 8.33
CA THR A 201 -4.38 17.35 8.45
C THR A 201 -5.87 17.03 8.32
N THR A 202 -6.25 15.77 8.09
CA THR A 202 -7.66 15.39 7.87
C THR A 202 -8.33 14.83 9.11
N VAL A 203 -8.24 15.48 10.28
CA VAL A 203 -9.31 15.48 11.30
C VAL A 203 -9.20 16.75 12.16
N LYS A 204 -9.73 17.87 11.67
CA LYS A 204 -10.44 18.81 12.54
C LYS A 204 -11.79 19.02 11.91
N ARG A 205 -12.83 18.44 12.53
CA ARG A 205 -14.22 18.81 12.27
C ARG A 205 -14.28 20.34 12.30
N ARG A 206 -14.60 20.97 11.17
CA ARG A 206 -15.06 22.35 11.22
C ARG A 206 -16.49 22.27 11.72
N ASP A 207 -16.72 22.86 12.88
CA ASP A 207 -18.06 23.16 13.34
C ASP A 207 -18.76 23.94 12.22
N HIS A 208 -19.91 23.41 11.80
CA HIS A 208 -20.89 24.14 11.02
C HIS A 208 -21.34 25.29 11.92
N ASP A 209 -20.78 26.49 11.74
CA ASP A 209 -21.39 27.79 12.05
C ASP A 209 -20.32 28.88 11.85
N ASN A 210 -20.13 29.29 10.59
CA ASN A 210 -19.65 30.60 10.12
C ASN A 210 -19.01 30.45 8.74
N LEU A 211 -19.80 30.68 7.67
CA LEU A 211 -19.25 31.02 6.37
C LEU A 211 -18.98 32.53 6.32
N PRO A 212 -17.74 32.99 6.04
CA PRO A 212 -17.53 34.34 5.56
C PRO A 212 -17.96 34.42 4.09
N THR A 213 -18.79 35.41 3.81
CA THR A 213 -19.21 35.87 2.48
C THR A 213 -18.02 36.26 1.61
N GLU A 214 -18.06 35.83 0.35
CA GLU A 214 -17.32 36.28 -0.84
C GLU A 214 -15.86 36.74 -0.66
N THR A 215 -14.93 36.02 -1.29
CA THR A 215 -13.65 36.63 -1.70
C THR A 215 -13.21 36.04 -3.04
N LYS A 216 -13.05 36.92 -4.03
CA LYS A 216 -12.57 36.63 -5.38
C LYS A 216 -11.19 35.96 -5.33
N LEU A 217 -11.04 34.85 -6.04
CA LEU A 217 -9.75 34.25 -6.36
C LEU A 217 -9.19 34.92 -7.62
N ASP A 218 -8.30 35.88 -7.46
CA ASP A 218 -7.44 36.36 -8.54
C ASP A 218 -6.31 35.35 -8.76
N ILE A 219 -6.36 34.65 -9.89
CA ILE A 219 -5.33 33.70 -10.32
C ILE A 219 -4.35 34.46 -11.22
N PRO A 220 -3.06 34.64 -10.86
CA PRO A 220 -2.10 35.25 -11.76
C PRO A 220 -1.77 34.28 -12.90
N LEU A 221 -1.94 34.74 -14.14
CA LEU A 221 -1.47 34.09 -15.36
C LEU A 221 0.06 33.97 -15.32
N PHE A 222 0.57 32.74 -15.45
CA PHE A 222 1.99 32.45 -15.64
C PHE A 222 2.53 33.21 -16.86
N THR A 223 3.50 34.09 -16.65
CA THR A 223 4.39 34.59 -17.70
C THR A 223 5.84 34.25 -17.33
N SER A 224 6.59 33.78 -18.31
CA SER A 224 7.96 33.30 -18.24
C SER A 224 8.99 34.43 -18.04
N ARG A 225 10.00 34.20 -17.18
CA ARG A 225 11.39 34.73 -17.19
C ARG A 225 12.15 34.02 -16.05
N GLU A 226 13.21 33.26 -16.34
CA GLU A 226 14.63 33.65 -16.45
C GLU A 226 15.23 34.21 -15.15
N ASP A 227 16.27 33.50 -14.70
CA ASP A 227 17.26 33.80 -13.65
C ASP A 227 16.78 33.96 -12.20
N ASP A 228 17.11 32.96 -11.36
CA ASP A 228 17.67 33.16 -10.02
C ASP A 228 18.07 31.80 -9.39
N THR A 229 19.37 31.63 -9.12
CA THR A 229 19.94 30.55 -8.31
C THR A 229 19.68 30.82 -6.83
N PRO A 230 19.22 29.86 -6.00
CA PRO A 230 19.16 30.07 -4.56
C PRO A 230 20.49 29.73 -3.88
N ASP A 231 20.93 30.65 -3.02
CA ASP A 231 22.10 30.59 -2.16
C ASP A 231 22.17 29.34 -1.26
N TYR A 232 23.40 28.82 -1.09
CA TYR A 232 23.76 27.80 -0.11
C TYR A 232 23.63 28.33 1.33
N ILE A 233 23.00 27.58 2.22
CA ILE A 233 23.06 27.79 3.68
C ILE A 233 24.24 26.98 4.24
N ASP A 234 25.01 27.67 5.07
CA ASP A 234 26.26 27.28 5.74
C ASP A 234 26.08 26.16 6.79
N ASP A 235 26.84 25.07 6.64
CA ASP A 235 26.84 23.85 7.48
C ASP A 235 27.84 23.98 8.64
N SER A 236 27.54 24.84 9.61
CA SER A 236 28.45 25.04 10.74
C SER A 236 27.78 25.04 12.11
N GLN A 237 26.99 24.01 12.45
CA GLN A 237 26.78 23.58 13.85
C GLN A 237 26.53 22.07 13.92
N HIS A 238 27.62 21.29 13.99
CA HIS A 238 27.60 19.91 14.46
C HIS A 238 28.33 19.87 15.83
N ASP A 239 27.63 19.39 16.86
CA ASP A 239 28.20 19.09 18.18
C ASP A 239 29.12 17.87 18.04
N PRO A 240 30.44 17.99 18.28
CA PRO A 240 31.41 16.95 17.94
C PRO A 240 31.66 15.92 19.06
N SER A 241 30.75 15.77 20.03
CA SER A 241 31.04 15.00 21.25
C SER A 241 30.72 13.50 21.21
N ILE A 242 30.27 12.93 20.09
CA ILE A 242 30.08 11.47 19.92
C ILE A 242 30.86 10.99 18.70
N THR A 243 31.91 10.22 18.96
CA THR A 243 32.73 9.61 17.90
C THR A 243 32.02 8.38 17.33
N LYS A 244 32.19 8.13 16.02
CA LYS A 244 31.61 6.98 15.30
C LYS A 244 31.89 5.64 15.99
N GLU A 245 33.04 5.54 16.66
CA GLU A 245 33.47 4.36 17.41
C GLU A 245 32.62 4.09 18.67
N GLN A 246 32.05 5.13 19.28
CA GLN A 246 31.11 5.02 20.41
C GLN A 246 29.73 4.52 19.94
N LEU A 247 29.26 4.99 18.79
CA LEU A 247 28.00 4.53 18.17
C LEU A 247 28.08 3.07 17.73
N ASP A 248 29.20 2.66 17.15
CA ASP A 248 29.41 1.26 16.71
C ASP A 248 29.47 0.30 17.92
N THR A 249 30.02 0.74 19.05
CA THR A 249 30.08 -0.05 20.30
C THR A 249 28.70 -0.24 20.94
N GLU A 250 27.87 0.82 20.98
CA GLU A 250 26.50 0.75 21.51
C GLU A 250 25.57 -0.13 20.64
N ILE A 251 25.76 -0.10 19.31
CA ILE A 251 25.02 -0.95 18.38
C ILE A 251 25.39 -2.43 18.55
N GLU A 252 26.67 -2.73 18.79
CA GLU A 252 27.12 -4.09 19.06
C GLU A 252 26.62 -4.62 20.41
N GLU A 253 26.57 -3.79 21.47
CA GLU A 253 26.00 -4.18 22.76
C GLU A 253 24.50 -4.43 22.67
N TYR A 254 23.75 -3.57 21.96
CA TYR A 254 22.31 -3.76 21.73
C TYR A 254 22.00 -5.08 21.00
N GLN A 255 22.83 -5.46 20.02
CA GLN A 255 22.67 -6.73 19.30
C GLN A 255 23.05 -7.96 20.16
N ARG A 256 23.91 -7.78 21.16
CA ARG A 256 24.36 -8.87 22.05
C ARG A 256 23.36 -9.18 23.16
N GLU A 257 22.64 -8.17 23.68
CA GLU A 257 21.71 -8.33 24.81
C GLU A 257 20.26 -8.66 24.42
N GLY A 258 19.95 -8.79 23.12
CA GLY A 258 18.62 -9.22 22.65
C GLY A 258 17.48 -8.26 23.03
N GLY A 259 17.79 -6.97 23.21
CA GLY A 259 16.80 -5.91 23.40
C GLY A 259 16.00 -6.02 24.71
N LYS A 260 16.60 -6.48 25.82
CA LYS A 260 15.94 -6.45 27.13
C LYS A 260 16.68 -5.56 28.13
N ASN A 261 15.99 -4.47 28.49
CA ASN A 261 16.27 -3.45 29.51
C ASN A 261 17.17 -2.29 29.08
N PHE A 262 16.55 -1.23 28.57
CA PHE A 262 17.08 0.13 28.72
C PHE A 262 15.98 1.02 29.33
N GLN A 263 16.16 1.45 30.58
CA GLN A 263 15.41 2.54 31.19
C GLN A 263 16.17 3.84 30.96
N PHE A 264 15.54 4.83 30.33
CA PHE A 264 16.09 6.17 30.24
C PHE A 264 15.81 6.91 31.55
N GLU A 265 16.81 6.97 32.44
CA GLU A 265 16.92 8.06 33.40
C GLU A 265 17.62 9.26 32.74
N GLY A 266 17.04 10.45 32.90
CA GLY A 266 17.79 11.70 32.74
C GLY A 266 17.40 12.57 31.56
N TRP A 267 16.25 13.23 31.64
CA TRP A 267 16.06 14.57 31.05
C TRP A 267 15.51 15.50 32.13
N SER A 268 16.41 16.32 32.68
CA SER A 268 16.08 17.39 33.63
C SER A 268 15.99 18.73 32.90
N LYS A 269 14.80 19.33 33.03
CA LYS A 269 14.35 20.73 32.77
C LYS A 269 14.40 21.26 31.33
#